data_AF-A0A914EQF3-F1
#
_entry.id   AF-A0A914EQF3-F1
#
_cell.length_a   1.000
_cell.length_b   1.000
_cell.length_c   1.000
_cell.angle_alpha   90.00
_cell.angle_beta   90.00
_cell.angle_gamma   90.00
#
_symmetry.space_group_name_H-M   'P 1'
#
loop_
_entity.id
_entity.type
_entity.pdbx_description
1 polymer ?
#
loop_
_entity_poly.entity_id
_entity_poly.type
_entity_poly.pdbx_seq_one_letter_code
_entity_poly.pdbx_strand_id
1 'polypeptide(L)'
;MFLFVTVYALYSCSGILAQSCSPIVQYTNLTINGNTISNVAGNFSDCCQYCQQKSNCVAYSWYNGTCILKSSAQPLYKAVGYLTAVLSPNSNNTYSLQTSYNGSTFFNNFTFISYTDPSGGDVNYTTQAQAQSLGLVQVLAGGQVYIGVDNTTIVPLNATRGRAAVRIQSKPIYNSGLFIFNLAHMPEGLGTWPAFWSYANPWPYNGEIDILEAIYTMPNNQISLHTSQNCTMPSNPGYINGAWGTKTTDCFTNYTAGISGCSIEAPNGTFGSAFNQAGGGVFAMEWDRFNFIRIWNFVQPNIPSDIASGSPNPNPSTWGLPNAYFPFGQNCSATHFNNQTLVINTDLCGSWVGSKFPGGASNCSTFVRSNPQYYSNAYYLINSLNVYCKPNDPYCVL
;
A
#
# COMPACT_ATOMS: atom_id res chain seq x y z
N MET A 1 -31.84 68.03 18.64
CA MET A 1 -31.36 67.00 19.58
C MET A 1 -31.13 65.73 18.77
N PHE A 2 -29.91 65.53 18.26
CA PHE A 2 -29.54 64.34 17.49
C PHE A 2 -29.00 63.30 18.46
N LEU A 3 -29.68 62.15 18.60
CA LEU A 3 -29.17 61.00 19.34
C LEU A 3 -28.53 60.03 18.35
N PHE A 4 -27.21 59.86 18.46
CA PHE A 4 -26.48 58.75 17.84
C PHE A 4 -26.71 57.50 18.70
N VAL A 5 -27.21 56.42 18.10
CA VAL A 5 -27.24 55.09 18.73
C VAL A 5 -26.11 54.27 18.13
N THR A 6 -25.05 54.07 18.90
CA THR A 6 -23.94 53.18 18.55
C THR A 6 -24.35 51.74 18.85
N VAL A 7 -24.47 50.90 17.84
CA VAL A 7 -24.70 49.45 17.99
C VAL A 7 -23.34 48.78 18.15
N TYR A 8 -23.06 48.23 19.34
CA TYR A 8 -21.93 47.32 19.53
C TYR A 8 -22.35 45.92 19.07
N ALA A 9 -21.75 45.44 17.97
CA ALA A 9 -21.83 44.04 17.59
C ALA A 9 -20.95 43.21 18.54
N LEU A 10 -21.57 42.45 19.43
CA LEU A 10 -20.90 41.40 20.19
C LEU A 10 -20.60 40.24 19.22
N TYR A 11 -19.35 40.09 18.83
CA TYR A 11 -18.87 38.87 18.19
C TYR A 11 -18.87 37.74 19.24
N SER A 12 -19.90 36.89 19.21
CA SER A 12 -19.86 35.59 19.89
C SER A 12 -18.99 34.64 19.07
N CYS A 13 -17.71 34.53 19.43
CA CYS A 13 -16.85 33.45 18.96
C CYS A 13 -17.36 32.14 19.57
N SER A 14 -18.13 31.37 18.79
CA SER A 14 -18.69 30.10 19.23
C SER A 14 -17.93 28.97 18.57
N GLY A 15 -17.19 28.22 19.38
CA GLY A 15 -16.78 26.85 19.11
C GLY A 15 -15.55 26.66 18.23
N ILE A 16 -14.36 26.84 18.79
CA ILE A 16 -13.22 26.03 18.35
C ILE A 16 -13.55 24.60 18.76
N LEU A 17 -13.90 23.74 17.79
CA LEU A 17 -13.82 22.30 17.98
C LEU A 17 -12.37 21.99 18.35
N ALA A 18 -12.10 21.74 19.63
CA ALA A 18 -10.81 21.24 20.07
C ALA A 18 -10.64 19.85 19.47
N GLN A 19 -9.94 19.77 18.35
CA GLN A 19 -9.52 18.51 17.79
C GLN A 19 -8.56 17.88 18.81
N SER A 20 -9.05 16.90 19.56
CA SER A 20 -8.28 16.21 20.59
C SER A 20 -7.15 15.45 19.90
N CYS A 21 -5.94 15.99 19.97
CA CYS A 21 -4.73 15.28 19.57
C CYS A 21 -4.72 13.92 20.26
N SER A 22 -4.78 12.86 19.47
CA SER A 22 -4.77 11.48 19.96
C SER A 22 -3.66 10.72 19.24
N PRO A 23 -2.84 9.95 19.96
CA PRO A 23 -1.83 9.13 19.33
C PRO A 23 -2.43 7.91 18.63
N ILE A 24 -1.79 7.48 17.54
CA ILE A 24 -2.16 6.29 16.75
C ILE A 24 -1.80 5.02 17.51
N VAL A 25 -0.68 5.04 18.25
CA VAL A 25 -0.26 3.94 19.10
C VAL A 25 0.41 4.49 20.35
N GLN A 26 0.20 3.81 21.47
CA GLN A 26 0.86 4.05 22.73
C GLN A 26 1.59 2.78 23.18
N TYR A 27 2.77 2.98 23.75
CA TYR A 27 3.62 1.93 24.29
C TYR A 27 3.97 2.25 25.74
N THR A 28 3.90 1.23 26.60
CA THR A 28 4.35 1.32 28.00
C THR A 28 5.71 0.66 28.15
N ASN A 29 6.57 1.23 28.99
CA ASN A 29 7.93 0.76 29.26
C ASN A 29 8.83 0.69 28.01
N LEU A 30 8.48 1.44 26.97
CA LEU A 30 9.26 1.59 25.75
C LEU A 30 9.56 3.07 25.53
N THR A 31 10.69 3.35 24.88
CA THR A 31 11.07 4.68 24.39
C THR A 31 11.66 4.60 22.99
N ILE A 32 11.75 5.73 22.30
CA ILE A 32 12.46 5.84 21.03
C ILE A 32 13.84 6.44 21.32
N ASN A 33 14.92 5.71 21.00
CA ASN A 33 16.28 6.26 21.18
C ASN A 33 16.66 7.18 20.01
N GLY A 34 17.43 8.22 20.33
CA GLY A 34 17.82 9.25 19.36
C GLY A 34 16.65 10.14 18.94
N ASN A 35 16.86 10.95 17.91
CA ASN A 35 15.81 11.73 17.22
C ASN A 35 15.02 12.70 18.11
N THR A 36 15.57 13.11 19.25
CA THR A 36 14.93 14.12 20.12
C THR A 36 14.99 15.48 19.44
N ILE A 37 13.81 16.04 19.15
CA ILE A 37 13.68 17.39 18.59
C ILE A 37 13.60 18.43 19.72
N SER A 38 12.91 18.10 20.81
CA SER A 38 12.68 19.02 21.92
C SER A 38 12.30 18.27 23.20
N ASN A 39 12.49 18.92 24.34
CA ASN A 39 12.01 18.47 25.62
C ASN A 39 11.14 19.57 26.21
N VAL A 40 9.90 19.23 26.59
CA VAL A 40 8.92 20.17 27.13
C VAL A 40 8.38 19.60 28.42
N ALA A 41 8.38 20.38 29.51
CA ALA A 41 7.75 19.94 30.75
C ALA A 41 6.22 19.88 30.57
N GLY A 42 5.60 18.82 31.08
CA GLY A 42 4.15 18.64 30.98
C GLY A 42 3.70 17.23 31.34
N ASN A 43 2.39 17.03 31.42
CA ASN A 43 1.82 15.70 31.60
C ASN A 43 1.83 14.94 30.26
N PHE A 44 1.68 13.61 30.34
CA PHE A 44 1.61 12.77 29.15
C PHE A 44 0.51 13.22 28.16
N SER A 45 -0.64 13.68 28.67
CA SER A 45 -1.75 14.21 27.88
C SER A 45 -1.39 15.44 27.05
N ASP A 46 -0.44 16.24 27.53
CA ASP A 46 -0.07 17.53 26.94
C ASP A 46 0.94 17.35 25.80
N CYS A 47 1.73 16.28 25.88
CA CYS A 47 2.79 15.97 24.91
C CYS A 47 2.30 15.87 23.47
N CYS A 48 1.05 15.44 23.27
CA CYS A 48 0.43 15.33 21.98
C CYS A 48 0.35 16.71 21.28
N GLN A 49 -0.16 17.71 21.99
CA GLN A 49 -0.28 19.08 21.49
C GLN A 49 1.09 19.69 21.24
N TYR A 50 2.05 19.46 22.14
CA TYR A 50 3.43 19.94 21.95
C TYR A 50 4.08 19.35 20.69
N CYS A 51 3.83 18.07 20.41
CA CYS A 51 4.33 17.42 19.22
C CYS A 51 3.66 17.97 17.96
N GLN A 52 2.33 18.14 17.92
CA GLN A 52 1.64 18.73 16.76
C GLN A 52 2.11 20.14 16.40
N GLN A 53 2.50 20.93 17.41
CA GLN A 53 3.02 22.29 17.21
C GLN A 53 4.49 22.31 16.76
N LYS A 54 5.18 21.16 16.80
CA LYS A 54 6.60 21.05 16.45
C LYS A 54 6.76 20.40 15.08
N SER A 55 7.30 21.16 14.14
CA SER A 55 7.66 20.63 12.81
C SER A 55 8.50 19.35 12.92
N ASN A 56 8.18 18.38 12.09
CA ASN A 56 8.78 17.03 12.04
C ASN A 56 8.56 16.14 13.27
N CYS A 57 7.74 16.54 14.24
CA CYS A 57 7.43 15.65 15.36
C CYS A 57 6.39 14.60 14.95
N VAL A 58 6.77 13.34 15.04
CA VAL A 58 5.91 12.18 14.68
C VAL A 58 5.65 11.27 15.88
N ALA A 59 6.36 11.48 16.99
CA ALA A 59 6.17 10.73 18.22
C ALA A 59 6.66 11.53 19.43
N TYR A 60 6.32 11.08 20.63
CA TYR A 60 6.89 11.59 21.87
C TYR A 60 7.07 10.45 22.87
N SER A 61 8.12 10.55 23.68
CA SER A 61 8.29 9.75 24.88
C SER A 61 8.05 10.65 26.08
N TRP A 62 7.28 10.20 27.06
CA TRP A 62 7.09 10.89 28.32
C TRP A 62 7.74 10.11 29.45
N TYR A 63 8.50 10.82 30.26
CA TYR A 63 9.13 10.29 31.45
C TYR A 63 9.31 11.40 32.48
N ASN A 64 8.91 11.11 33.72
CA ASN A 64 9.11 12.00 34.88
C ASN A 64 8.71 13.46 34.62
N GLY A 65 7.49 13.69 34.09
CA GLY A 65 6.96 15.03 33.85
C GLY A 65 7.54 15.75 32.63
N THR A 66 8.27 15.06 31.75
CA THR A 66 8.86 15.65 30.55
C THR A 66 8.38 14.93 29.29
N CYS A 67 7.86 15.70 28.34
CA CYS A 67 7.58 15.30 26.97
C CYS A 67 8.84 15.43 26.10
N ILE A 68 9.41 14.31 25.71
CA ILE A 68 10.55 14.20 24.81
C ILE A 68 10.00 14.02 23.39
N LEU A 69 9.93 15.10 22.62
CA LEU A 69 9.41 15.13 21.26
C LEU A 69 10.39 14.50 20.27
N LYS A 70 9.90 13.64 19.38
CA LYS A 70 10.71 12.79 18.50
C LYS A 70 10.40 12.99 17.03
N SER A 71 11.44 13.02 16.20
CA SER A 71 11.34 13.01 14.73
C SER A 71 11.21 11.62 14.12
N SER A 72 11.17 10.60 14.97
CA SER A 72 10.96 9.21 14.59
C SER A 72 10.09 8.53 15.65
N ALA A 73 9.25 7.59 15.24
CA ALA A 73 8.49 6.63 16.03
C ALA A 73 9.22 5.29 16.27
N GLN A 74 10.40 5.09 15.63
CA GLN A 74 11.18 3.84 15.70
C GLN A 74 12.71 4.09 15.71
N PRO A 75 13.54 3.10 16.08
CA PRO A 75 13.15 1.84 16.74
C PRO A 75 12.77 2.06 18.21
N LEU A 76 11.89 1.20 18.71
CA LEU A 76 11.50 1.16 20.12
C LEU A 76 12.51 0.37 20.96
N TYR A 77 12.79 0.87 22.16
CA TYR A 77 13.71 0.26 23.13
C TYR A 77 13.02 0.11 24.47
N LYS A 78 13.34 -0.97 25.18
CA LYS A 78 12.87 -1.18 26.55
C LYS A 78 13.42 -0.08 27.48
N ALA A 79 12.52 0.68 28.08
CA ALA A 79 12.81 1.74 29.04
C ALA A 79 11.68 1.80 30.08
N VAL A 80 11.88 1.15 31.22
CA VAL A 80 10.85 1.03 32.27
C VAL A 80 10.42 2.41 32.77
N GLY A 81 9.10 2.62 32.91
CA GLY A 81 8.51 3.88 33.36
C GLY A 81 8.27 4.91 32.26
N TYR A 82 8.70 4.66 31.02
CA TYR A 82 8.39 5.53 29.88
C TYR A 82 7.00 5.21 29.31
N LEU A 83 6.30 6.26 28.89
CA LEU A 83 5.11 6.18 28.04
C LEU A 83 5.46 6.80 26.69
N THR A 84 5.38 6.03 25.61
CA THR A 84 5.69 6.55 24.27
C THR A 84 4.45 6.51 23.42
N ALA A 85 4.22 7.57 22.65
CA ALA A 85 3.12 7.65 21.73
C ALA A 85 3.56 8.14 20.36
N VAL A 86 2.90 7.64 19.32
CA VAL A 86 3.14 8.01 17.93
C VAL A 86 1.95 8.79 17.40
N LEU A 87 2.19 9.86 16.67
CA LEU A 87 1.16 10.71 16.09
C LEU A 87 1.02 10.51 14.59
N SER A 88 -0.20 10.65 14.08
CA SER A 88 -0.44 10.74 12.65
C SER A 88 0.07 12.09 12.17
N PRO A 89 1.00 12.15 11.21
CA PRO A 89 1.17 13.36 10.42
C PRO A 89 -0.16 13.58 9.69
N ASN A 90 -0.91 14.61 10.10
CA ASN A 90 -2.26 15.00 9.68
C ASN A 90 -3.40 14.18 10.31
N SER A 91 -4.09 14.78 11.31
CA SER A 91 -5.11 14.15 12.16
C SER A 91 -6.57 14.37 11.70
N ASN A 92 -6.80 14.89 10.50
CA ASN A 92 -8.15 15.28 10.02
C ASN A 92 -8.52 14.65 8.67
N ASN A 93 -8.21 13.37 8.48
CA ASN A 93 -8.47 12.65 7.22
C ASN A 93 -9.75 11.79 7.35
N THR A 94 -10.92 12.42 7.31
CA THR A 94 -12.15 11.67 7.06
C THR A 94 -12.20 11.27 5.59
N TYR A 95 -12.28 9.98 5.30
CA TYR A 95 -12.51 9.43 3.96
C TYR A 95 -13.97 9.01 3.83
N SER A 96 -14.51 9.00 2.62
CA SER A 96 -15.83 8.46 2.31
C SER A 96 -15.77 7.56 1.09
N LEU A 97 -16.51 6.44 1.14
CA LEU A 97 -16.53 5.45 0.05
C LEU A 97 -16.98 6.11 -1.25
N GLN A 98 -16.15 5.98 -2.28
CA GLN A 98 -16.45 6.51 -3.62
C GLN A 98 -16.79 5.37 -4.58
N THR A 99 -15.96 4.32 -4.65
CA THR A 99 -16.21 3.15 -5.49
C THR A 99 -15.95 1.87 -4.71
N SER A 100 -16.82 0.89 -4.87
CA SER A 100 -16.60 -0.48 -4.42
C SER A 100 -16.60 -1.43 -5.61
N TYR A 101 -15.47 -2.07 -5.84
CA TYR A 101 -15.30 -3.13 -6.82
C TYR A 101 -15.49 -4.48 -6.13
N ASN A 102 -16.66 -5.09 -6.32
CA ASN A 102 -16.98 -6.40 -5.80
C ASN A 102 -18.03 -7.10 -6.68
N GLY A 103 -18.27 -8.39 -6.41
CA GLY A 103 -19.40 -9.12 -6.96
C GLY A 103 -19.46 -9.16 -8.48
N SER A 104 -20.68 -9.29 -9.01
CA SER A 104 -20.95 -9.47 -10.44
C SER A 104 -20.50 -8.30 -11.31
N THR A 105 -20.32 -7.12 -10.71
CA THR A 105 -19.91 -5.90 -11.41
C THR A 105 -18.40 -5.64 -11.38
N PHE A 106 -17.62 -6.47 -10.68
CA PHE A 106 -16.18 -6.26 -10.52
C PHE A 106 -15.48 -6.03 -11.87
N PHE A 107 -15.59 -7.00 -12.78
CA PHE A 107 -14.90 -6.96 -14.08
C PHE A 107 -15.41 -5.86 -15.03
N ASN A 108 -16.59 -5.28 -14.79
CA ASN A 108 -17.11 -4.19 -15.63
C ASN A 108 -16.24 -2.93 -15.54
N ASN A 109 -15.49 -2.78 -14.46
CA ASN A 109 -14.65 -1.62 -14.20
C ASN A 109 -13.19 -1.81 -14.61
N PHE A 110 -12.88 -2.93 -15.26
CA PHE A 110 -11.52 -3.23 -15.69
C PHE A 110 -11.44 -3.53 -17.19
N THR A 111 -10.28 -3.25 -17.76
CA THR A 111 -9.87 -3.66 -19.09
C THR A 111 -8.94 -4.85 -18.96
N PHE A 112 -9.23 -5.94 -19.68
CA PHE A 112 -8.34 -7.09 -19.78
C PHE A 112 -7.23 -6.81 -20.77
N ILE A 113 -5.99 -6.95 -20.31
CA ILE A 113 -4.79 -6.74 -21.12
C ILE A 113 -4.34 -8.08 -21.65
N SER A 114 -4.17 -8.19 -22.98
CA SER A 114 -3.78 -9.44 -23.62
C SER A 114 -2.49 -9.36 -24.44
N TYR A 115 -1.83 -8.20 -24.48
CA TYR A 115 -0.54 -8.06 -25.18
C TYR A 115 0.59 -8.73 -24.38
N THR A 116 1.77 -8.85 -25.00
CA THR A 116 2.97 -9.48 -24.40
C THR A 116 3.42 -8.76 -23.13
N ASP A 117 3.75 -9.51 -22.09
CA ASP A 117 4.16 -8.94 -20.82
C ASP A 117 5.43 -8.04 -20.95
N PRO A 118 5.39 -6.77 -20.52
CA PRO A 118 6.54 -5.85 -20.61
C PRO A 118 7.74 -6.26 -19.75
N SER A 119 7.53 -7.03 -18.68
CA SER A 119 8.59 -7.55 -17.79
C SER A 119 9.28 -8.80 -18.35
N GLY A 120 8.85 -9.28 -19.51
CA GLY A 120 9.42 -10.46 -20.18
C GLY A 120 8.93 -11.78 -19.60
N GLY A 121 7.78 -11.78 -18.93
CA GLY A 121 7.16 -12.98 -18.38
C GLY A 121 6.87 -14.06 -19.41
N ASP A 122 6.99 -15.33 -19.00
CA ASP A 122 6.54 -16.50 -19.76
C ASP A 122 5.05 -16.76 -19.51
N VAL A 123 4.24 -15.76 -19.87
CA VAL A 123 2.81 -15.69 -19.59
C VAL A 123 2.00 -15.44 -20.86
N ASN A 124 0.77 -15.94 -20.87
CA ASN A 124 -0.24 -15.64 -21.86
C ASN A 124 -1.41 -14.90 -21.19
N TYR A 125 -1.32 -13.57 -21.07
CA TYR A 125 -2.46 -12.80 -20.62
C TYR A 125 -3.63 -12.91 -21.62
N THR A 126 -4.76 -13.40 -21.13
CA THR A 126 -5.95 -13.72 -21.92
C THR A 126 -6.93 -12.56 -21.99
N THR A 127 -7.74 -12.51 -23.06
CA THR A 127 -8.92 -11.64 -23.09
C THR A 127 -9.94 -12.09 -22.04
N GLN A 128 -10.92 -11.24 -21.71
CA GLN A 128 -11.98 -11.60 -20.76
C GLN A 128 -12.74 -12.87 -21.16
N ALA A 129 -13.12 -12.99 -22.44
CA ALA A 129 -13.87 -14.15 -22.94
C ALA A 129 -13.05 -15.44 -22.83
N GLN A 130 -11.75 -15.39 -23.15
CA GLN A 130 -10.84 -16.52 -23.00
C GLN A 130 -10.67 -16.90 -21.52
N ALA A 131 -10.44 -15.91 -20.65
CA ALA A 131 -10.30 -16.12 -19.21
C ALA A 131 -11.55 -16.81 -18.63
N GLN A 132 -12.75 -16.38 -19.05
CA GLN A 132 -14.02 -17.01 -18.65
C GLN A 132 -14.13 -18.44 -19.16
N SER A 133 -13.82 -18.69 -20.44
CA SER A 133 -13.89 -20.05 -21.01
C SER A 133 -12.91 -21.03 -20.36
N LEU A 134 -11.77 -20.53 -19.88
CA LEU A 134 -10.73 -21.30 -19.20
C LEU A 134 -10.94 -21.38 -17.68
N GLY A 135 -11.99 -20.74 -17.15
CA GLY A 135 -12.23 -20.68 -15.70
C GLY A 135 -11.21 -19.87 -14.91
N LEU A 136 -10.43 -19.00 -15.57
CA LEU A 136 -9.43 -18.15 -14.94
C LEU A 136 -10.05 -16.95 -14.22
N VAL A 137 -11.28 -16.57 -14.57
CA VAL A 137 -12.04 -15.54 -13.86
C VAL A 137 -13.47 -16.00 -13.57
N GLN A 138 -13.92 -15.74 -12.36
CA GLN A 138 -15.29 -16.04 -11.94
C GLN A 138 -15.69 -15.16 -10.76
N VAL A 139 -16.99 -14.90 -10.62
CA VAL A 139 -17.58 -14.35 -9.40
C VAL A 139 -18.30 -15.51 -8.72
N LEU A 140 -17.84 -15.87 -7.53
CA LEU A 140 -18.39 -16.98 -6.76
C LEU A 140 -19.74 -16.61 -6.16
N ALA A 141 -20.53 -17.61 -5.76
CA ALA A 141 -21.87 -17.42 -5.19
C ALA A 141 -21.90 -16.49 -3.95
N GLY A 142 -20.79 -16.42 -3.20
CA GLY A 142 -20.61 -15.50 -2.05
C GLY A 142 -20.19 -14.08 -2.43
N GLY A 143 -20.13 -13.73 -3.72
CA GLY A 143 -19.72 -12.40 -4.21
C GLY A 143 -18.20 -12.20 -4.32
N GLN A 144 -17.39 -13.13 -3.83
CA GLN A 144 -15.94 -13.10 -3.98
C GLN A 144 -15.54 -13.27 -5.44
N VAL A 145 -14.48 -12.58 -5.84
CA VAL A 145 -13.97 -12.59 -7.21
C VAL A 145 -12.70 -13.44 -7.25
N TYR A 146 -12.69 -14.44 -8.12
CA TYR A 146 -11.53 -15.29 -8.37
C TYR A 146 -10.82 -14.84 -9.64
N ILE A 147 -9.50 -14.71 -9.57
CA ILE A 147 -8.61 -14.47 -10.71
C ILE A 147 -7.42 -15.41 -10.59
N GLY A 148 -7.30 -16.36 -11.50
CA GLY A 148 -6.31 -17.44 -11.43
C GLY A 148 -5.38 -17.53 -12.63
N VAL A 149 -4.41 -18.42 -12.49
CA VAL A 149 -3.51 -18.91 -13.53
C VAL A 149 -3.97 -20.32 -13.97
N ASP A 150 -3.81 -20.64 -15.25
CA ASP A 150 -4.11 -21.99 -15.74
C ASP A 150 -3.24 -23.02 -15.01
N ASN A 151 -3.90 -23.95 -14.32
CA ASN A 151 -3.28 -24.99 -13.52
C ASN A 151 -3.52 -26.41 -14.06
N THR A 152 -3.90 -26.52 -15.34
CA THR A 152 -4.23 -27.81 -15.98
C THR A 152 -3.42 -28.09 -17.24
N THR A 153 -3.13 -27.07 -18.05
CA THR A 153 -2.52 -27.28 -19.37
C THR A 153 -1.00 -27.38 -19.29
N ILE A 154 -0.43 -28.37 -19.99
CA ILE A 154 0.99 -28.38 -20.35
C ILE A 154 1.17 -27.50 -21.58
N VAL A 155 1.96 -26.44 -21.44
CA VAL A 155 2.26 -25.51 -22.55
C VAL A 155 3.45 -26.06 -23.34
N PRO A 156 3.36 -26.25 -24.67
CA PRO A 156 4.50 -26.67 -25.47
C PRO A 156 5.69 -25.71 -25.32
N LEU A 157 6.91 -26.23 -25.19
CA LEU A 157 8.12 -25.40 -25.01
C LEU A 157 8.41 -24.49 -26.22
N ASN A 158 7.90 -24.84 -27.40
CA ASN A 158 8.00 -24.04 -28.62
C ASN A 158 6.81 -23.09 -28.84
N ALA A 159 5.83 -23.03 -27.92
CA ALA A 159 4.71 -22.12 -28.03
C ALA A 159 5.18 -20.66 -27.91
N THR A 160 4.59 -19.78 -28.72
CA THR A 160 4.93 -18.35 -28.76
C THR A 160 4.56 -17.62 -27.48
N ARG A 161 3.49 -18.06 -26.79
CA ARG A 161 3.06 -17.50 -25.51
C ARG A 161 3.18 -18.55 -24.40
N GLY A 162 3.37 -18.08 -23.17
CA GLY A 162 3.51 -18.93 -22.00
C GLY A 162 2.17 -19.39 -21.42
N ARG A 163 2.17 -19.67 -20.11
CA ARG A 163 0.99 -20.18 -19.39
C ARG A 163 -0.09 -19.11 -19.25
N ALA A 164 -1.35 -19.51 -19.44
CA ALA A 164 -2.47 -18.58 -19.41
C ALA A 164 -2.69 -17.97 -18.03
N ALA A 165 -2.86 -16.65 -17.98
CA ALA A 165 -3.11 -15.88 -16.77
C ALA A 165 -3.89 -14.61 -17.12
N VAL A 166 -4.13 -13.75 -16.13
CA VAL A 166 -4.95 -12.54 -16.27
C VAL A 166 -4.16 -11.33 -15.80
N ARG A 167 -4.23 -10.25 -16.59
CA ARG A 167 -3.84 -8.89 -16.22
C ARG A 167 -5.01 -7.97 -16.50
N ILE A 168 -5.47 -7.27 -15.48
CA ILE A 168 -6.57 -6.31 -15.57
C ILE A 168 -6.12 -4.94 -15.12
N GLN A 169 -6.65 -3.91 -15.76
CA GLN A 169 -6.36 -2.50 -15.49
C GLN A 169 -7.65 -1.74 -15.22
N SER A 170 -7.69 -0.91 -14.17
CA SER A 170 -8.90 -0.13 -13.87
C SER A 170 -9.25 0.80 -15.03
N LYS A 171 -10.55 0.96 -15.31
CA LYS A 171 -11.02 1.98 -16.25
C LYS A 171 -10.94 3.38 -15.63
N PRO A 172 -11.34 3.58 -14.36
CA PRO A 172 -11.06 4.84 -13.68
C PRO A 172 -9.57 5.02 -13.42
N ILE A 173 -9.14 6.27 -13.47
CA ILE A 173 -7.79 6.72 -13.13
C ILE A 173 -7.83 7.50 -11.81
N TYR A 174 -6.74 7.42 -11.06
CA TYR A 174 -6.67 7.93 -9.69
C TYR A 174 -5.45 8.84 -9.50
N ASN A 175 -5.61 9.93 -8.77
CA ASN A 175 -4.48 10.81 -8.41
C ASN A 175 -4.41 11.13 -6.90
N SER A 176 -5.25 10.46 -6.10
CA SER A 176 -5.20 10.45 -4.64
C SER A 176 -6.21 9.42 -4.13
N GLY A 177 -6.23 9.17 -2.83
CA GLY A 177 -7.31 8.44 -2.17
C GLY A 177 -6.82 7.44 -1.14
N LEU A 178 -7.77 6.67 -0.62
CA LEU A 178 -7.52 5.51 0.23
C LEU A 178 -8.05 4.27 -0.48
N PHE A 179 -7.18 3.31 -0.71
CA PHE A 179 -7.46 2.09 -1.45
C PHE A 179 -7.38 0.92 -0.48
N ILE A 180 -8.44 0.10 -0.41
CA ILE A 180 -8.52 -1.06 0.48
C ILE A 180 -8.74 -2.30 -0.39
N PHE A 181 -7.71 -3.10 -0.54
CA PHE A 181 -7.74 -4.37 -1.26
C PHE A 181 -7.84 -5.53 -0.27
N ASN A 182 -9.03 -6.11 -0.16
CA ASN A 182 -9.36 -7.18 0.79
C ASN A 182 -9.33 -8.53 0.08
N LEU A 183 -8.43 -9.40 0.51
CA LEU A 183 -8.17 -10.72 -0.06
C LEU A 183 -8.46 -11.82 0.97
N ALA A 184 -9.15 -12.87 0.54
CA ALA A 184 -9.18 -14.14 1.25
C ALA A 184 -8.01 -15.06 0.85
N HIS A 185 -7.46 -14.86 -0.35
CA HIS A 185 -6.32 -15.63 -0.89
C HIS A 185 -5.54 -14.79 -1.91
N MET A 186 -4.23 -15.00 -2.01
CA MET A 186 -3.36 -14.45 -3.06
C MET A 186 -2.56 -15.55 -3.76
N PRO A 187 -2.13 -15.32 -5.02
CA PRO A 187 -1.32 -16.29 -5.74
C PRO A 187 0.00 -16.56 -5.03
N GLU A 188 0.42 -17.82 -5.06
CA GLU A 188 1.78 -18.23 -4.70
C GLU A 188 2.21 -19.44 -5.54
N GLY A 189 3.52 -19.71 -5.51
CA GLY A 189 4.09 -20.91 -6.12
C GLY A 189 5.34 -20.61 -6.93
N LEU A 190 6.15 -21.65 -7.16
CA LEU A 190 7.39 -21.48 -7.89
C LEU A 190 7.11 -21.00 -9.33
N GLY A 191 7.83 -19.96 -9.76
CA GLY A 191 7.61 -19.27 -11.03
C GLY A 191 6.65 -18.08 -10.98
N THR A 192 5.83 -17.89 -9.94
CA THR A 192 4.81 -16.82 -9.93
C THR A 192 5.34 -15.46 -9.50
N TRP A 193 4.77 -14.40 -10.08
CA TRP A 193 4.96 -12.99 -9.71
C TRP A 193 3.60 -12.27 -9.70
N PRO A 194 2.82 -12.43 -8.63
CA PRO A 194 1.60 -11.66 -8.43
C PRO A 194 1.89 -10.21 -8.05
N ALA A 195 1.07 -9.30 -8.58
CA ALA A 195 1.08 -7.91 -8.17
C ALA A 195 -0.33 -7.29 -8.09
N PHE A 196 -0.54 -6.44 -7.09
CA PHE A 196 -1.53 -5.36 -7.09
C PHE A 196 -0.79 -4.04 -6.92
N TRP A 197 -0.87 -3.21 -7.95
CA TRP A 197 -0.01 -2.04 -8.13
C TRP A 197 -0.74 -0.97 -8.92
N SER A 198 -0.07 0.16 -9.14
CA SER A 198 -0.59 1.23 -9.97
C SER A 198 0.54 1.91 -10.74
N TYR A 199 0.25 2.39 -11.94
CA TYR A 199 1.23 3.10 -12.76
C TYR A 199 0.59 4.15 -13.66
N ALA A 200 1.40 5.06 -14.22
CA ALA A 200 0.98 5.97 -15.26
C ALA A 200 2.00 6.08 -16.40
N ASN A 201 1.50 6.30 -17.63
CA ASN A 201 2.33 6.51 -18.81
C ASN A 201 2.70 7.99 -18.99
N PRO A 202 3.90 8.31 -19.53
CA PRO A 202 4.97 7.38 -19.87
C PRO A 202 5.67 6.86 -18.60
N TRP A 203 5.79 5.54 -18.50
CA TRP A 203 6.49 4.89 -17.39
C TRP A 203 8.02 4.99 -17.58
N PRO A 204 8.84 5.19 -16.52
CA PRO A 204 8.47 5.39 -15.11
C PRO A 204 8.27 6.89 -14.75
N TYR A 205 8.22 7.79 -15.73
CA TYR A 205 8.21 9.24 -15.49
C TYR A 205 6.99 9.75 -14.74
N ASN A 206 5.85 9.08 -14.91
CA ASN A 206 4.61 9.38 -14.19
C ASN A 206 4.35 8.45 -12.99
N GLY A 207 5.35 7.67 -12.60
CA GLY A 207 5.35 6.89 -11.37
C GLY A 207 4.71 5.52 -11.50
N GLU A 208 5.14 4.64 -10.61
CA GLU A 208 4.54 3.35 -10.29
C GLU A 208 4.63 3.12 -8.77
N ILE A 209 3.57 2.52 -8.22
CA ILE A 209 3.40 2.21 -6.80
C ILE A 209 3.00 0.74 -6.69
N ASP A 210 3.90 -0.08 -6.15
CA ASP A 210 3.66 -1.50 -5.91
C ASP A 210 3.16 -1.71 -4.49
N ILE A 211 1.87 -2.04 -4.36
CA ILE A 211 1.17 -2.13 -3.07
C ILE A 211 1.29 -3.54 -2.50
N LEU A 212 1.12 -4.53 -3.37
CA LEU A 212 1.37 -5.94 -3.12
C LEU A 212 2.21 -6.46 -4.28
N GLU A 213 3.44 -6.86 -4.01
CA GLU A 213 4.32 -7.47 -4.99
C GLU A 213 5.34 -8.38 -4.28
N ALA A 214 5.42 -9.63 -4.71
CA ALA A 214 6.52 -10.51 -4.35
C ALA A 214 6.59 -11.66 -5.36
N ILE A 215 7.64 -12.47 -5.25
CA ILE A 215 7.84 -13.63 -6.12
C ILE A 215 7.76 -14.94 -5.34
N TYR A 216 7.39 -16.00 -6.04
CA TYR A 216 7.40 -17.37 -5.53
C TYR A 216 6.58 -17.59 -4.25
N THR A 217 7.31 -17.86 -3.17
CA THR A 217 6.87 -18.20 -1.83
C THR A 217 7.63 -17.31 -0.83
N MET A 218 8.03 -16.11 -1.24
CA MET A 218 8.63 -15.13 -0.32
C MET A 218 7.65 -14.90 0.85
N PRO A 219 8.12 -14.82 2.10
CA PRO A 219 7.20 -14.75 3.24
C PRO A 219 6.69 -13.32 3.52
N ASN A 220 7.29 -12.32 2.87
CA ASN A 220 7.00 -10.91 3.06
C ASN A 220 6.62 -10.26 1.73
N ASN A 221 5.76 -9.24 1.83
CA ASN A 221 5.39 -8.39 0.71
C ASN A 221 6.49 -7.32 0.51
N GLN A 222 6.87 -7.05 -0.73
CA GLN A 222 7.77 -5.97 -1.10
C GLN A 222 6.93 -4.78 -1.60
N ILE A 223 7.02 -3.66 -0.90
CA ILE A 223 6.30 -2.43 -1.25
C ILE A 223 7.30 -1.48 -1.93
N SER A 224 7.08 -1.16 -3.20
CA SER A 224 8.05 -0.44 -4.02
C SER A 224 7.50 0.83 -4.65
N LEU A 225 8.40 1.77 -4.96
CA LEU A 225 8.13 2.91 -5.82
C LEU A 225 9.14 2.97 -6.97
N HIS A 226 8.65 3.34 -8.13
CA HIS A 226 9.43 3.51 -9.35
C HIS A 226 9.16 4.87 -9.97
N THR A 227 10.20 5.69 -10.12
CA THR A 227 10.08 7.09 -10.58
C THR A 227 11.13 7.44 -11.63
N SER A 228 10.99 8.63 -12.23
CA SER A 228 12.11 9.35 -12.85
C SER A 228 13.15 9.80 -11.80
N GLN A 229 14.26 10.38 -12.26
CA GLN A 229 15.38 10.81 -11.40
C GLN A 229 14.97 11.82 -10.33
N ASN A 230 15.78 11.94 -9.28
CA ASN A 230 15.64 12.91 -8.17
C ASN A 230 14.46 12.62 -7.24
N CYS A 231 14.22 11.35 -6.95
CA CYS A 231 13.32 10.92 -5.89
C CYS A 231 14.04 9.95 -4.94
N THR A 232 14.49 10.45 -3.81
CA THR A 232 15.16 9.65 -2.77
C THR A 232 14.42 9.79 -1.45
N MET A 233 14.02 8.64 -0.90
CA MET A 233 13.32 8.52 0.37
C MET A 233 14.28 8.64 1.56
N PRO A 234 13.78 9.05 2.73
CA PRO A 234 14.59 9.03 3.95
C PRO A 234 15.01 7.60 4.32
N SER A 235 16.29 7.39 4.62
CA SER A 235 16.81 6.09 5.08
C SER A 235 16.22 5.62 6.40
N ASN A 236 15.76 6.56 7.23
CA ASN A 236 14.94 6.28 8.39
C ASN A 236 13.66 7.11 8.29
N PRO A 237 12.59 6.59 7.66
CA PRO A 237 11.31 7.30 7.57
C PRO A 237 10.66 7.43 8.95
N GLY A 238 11.17 6.71 9.96
CA GLY A 238 10.83 6.84 11.36
C GLY A 238 9.40 6.45 11.72
N TYR A 239 8.56 6.13 10.75
CA TYR A 239 7.11 6.03 10.93
C TYR A 239 6.57 4.75 10.26
N ILE A 240 7.34 3.66 10.35
CA ILE A 240 6.98 2.37 9.73
C ILE A 240 7.30 1.21 10.66
N ASN A 241 6.64 0.07 10.45
CA ASN A 241 7.03 -1.23 11.03
C ASN A 241 7.54 -2.24 10.00
N GLY A 242 7.76 -1.81 8.74
CA GLY A 242 8.57 -2.52 7.75
C GLY A 242 10.05 -2.10 7.83
N ALA A 243 10.87 -2.62 6.91
CA ALA A 243 12.28 -2.29 6.83
C ALA A 243 12.72 -2.11 5.37
N TRP A 244 13.68 -1.24 5.11
CA TRP A 244 14.32 -1.15 3.79
C TRP A 244 14.86 -2.53 3.41
N GLY A 245 14.49 -3.00 2.22
CA GLY A 245 14.93 -4.28 1.68
C GLY A 245 16.38 -4.23 1.20
N THR A 246 16.71 -5.13 0.28
CA THR A 246 18.01 -5.07 -0.42
C THR A 246 18.08 -3.95 -1.46
N LYS A 247 16.94 -3.31 -1.79
CA LYS A 247 16.88 -2.15 -2.69
C LYS A 247 17.24 -0.86 -1.95
N THR A 248 17.55 0.16 -2.74
CA THR A 248 18.05 1.46 -2.26
C THR A 248 16.89 2.35 -1.78
N THR A 249 17.21 3.50 -1.16
CA THR A 249 16.22 4.54 -0.86
C THR A 249 15.92 5.46 -2.07
N ASP A 250 16.72 5.38 -3.13
CA ASP A 250 16.50 6.06 -4.41
C ASP A 250 15.46 5.30 -5.24
N CYS A 251 14.35 5.96 -5.54
CA CYS A 251 13.22 5.41 -6.28
C CYS A 251 13.38 5.56 -7.79
N PHE A 252 14.47 6.17 -8.27
CA PHE A 252 14.77 6.24 -9.68
C PHE A 252 14.83 4.84 -10.31
N THR A 253 14.21 4.71 -11.48
CA THR A 253 14.22 3.46 -12.24
C THR A 253 14.80 3.66 -13.62
N ASN A 254 15.79 2.83 -13.93
CA ASN A 254 16.35 2.64 -15.26
C ASN A 254 16.82 1.19 -15.39
N TYR A 255 15.96 0.33 -15.92
CA TYR A 255 16.26 -1.09 -16.08
C TYR A 255 17.46 -1.37 -17.00
N THR A 256 17.71 -0.51 -17.99
CA THR A 256 18.90 -0.67 -18.86
C THR A 256 20.22 -0.44 -18.13
N ALA A 257 20.18 0.34 -17.04
CA ALA A 257 21.32 0.58 -16.14
C ALA A 257 21.28 -0.29 -14.88
N GLY A 258 20.33 -1.23 -14.76
CA GLY A 258 20.17 -2.09 -13.59
C GLY A 258 19.67 -1.36 -12.33
N ILE A 259 19.06 -0.19 -12.48
CA ILE A 259 18.52 0.60 -11.36
C ILE A 259 17.02 0.34 -11.25
N SER A 260 16.55 -0.15 -10.10
CA SER A 260 15.18 -0.65 -9.93
C SER A 260 14.56 -0.11 -8.64
N GLY A 261 14.25 1.19 -8.63
CA GLY A 261 13.41 1.81 -7.62
C GLY A 261 13.85 1.62 -6.17
N CYS A 262 12.95 1.97 -5.27
CA CYS A 262 13.14 1.87 -3.83
C CYS A 262 12.10 0.92 -3.25
N SER A 263 12.47 0.09 -2.26
CA SER A 263 11.50 -0.83 -1.65
C SER A 263 11.66 -1.02 -0.14
N ILE A 264 10.49 -1.15 0.51
CA ILE A 264 10.36 -1.50 1.91
C ILE A 264 9.73 -2.89 1.98
N GLU A 265 10.38 -3.80 2.69
CA GLU A 265 9.84 -5.13 3.00
C GLU A 265 8.92 -5.01 4.20
N ALA A 266 7.71 -5.53 4.05
CA ALA A 266 6.78 -5.69 5.15
C ALA A 266 7.23 -6.86 6.08
N PRO A 267 6.67 -6.97 7.30
CA PRO A 267 6.96 -8.08 8.18
C PRO A 267 6.68 -9.46 7.55
N ASN A 268 7.33 -10.49 8.08
CA ASN A 268 7.07 -11.88 7.69
C ASN A 268 5.59 -12.24 7.95
N GLY A 269 4.98 -12.97 7.01
CA GLY A 269 3.59 -13.43 7.07
C GLY A 269 2.63 -12.61 6.20
N THR A 270 3.09 -11.53 5.57
CA THR A 270 2.24 -10.66 4.75
C THR A 270 2.08 -11.12 3.30
N PHE A 271 2.69 -12.24 2.90
CA PHE A 271 2.60 -12.77 1.53
C PHE A 271 2.51 -14.30 1.51
N GLY A 272 1.89 -14.83 0.45
CA GLY A 272 1.91 -16.24 0.08
C GLY A 272 1.29 -17.15 1.14
N SER A 273 1.91 -18.30 1.38
CA SER A 273 1.37 -19.40 2.19
C SER A 273 0.92 -18.94 3.58
N ALA A 274 1.73 -18.12 4.26
CA ALA A 274 1.40 -17.66 5.61
C ALA A 274 0.17 -16.75 5.61
N PHE A 275 0.06 -15.85 4.62
CA PHE A 275 -1.12 -14.99 4.44
C PHE A 275 -2.36 -15.82 4.12
N ASN A 276 -2.25 -16.77 3.19
CA ASN A 276 -3.33 -17.63 2.76
C ASN A 276 -3.83 -18.54 3.91
N GLN A 277 -2.91 -19.13 4.68
CA GLN A 277 -3.24 -19.98 5.84
C GLN A 277 -3.89 -19.21 6.99
N ALA A 278 -3.59 -17.91 7.14
CA ALA A 278 -4.25 -17.04 8.10
C ALA A 278 -5.71 -16.70 7.71
N GLY A 279 -6.15 -17.07 6.50
CA GLY A 279 -7.46 -16.69 5.96
C GLY A 279 -7.46 -15.34 5.25
N GLY A 280 -6.29 -14.86 4.85
CA GLY A 280 -6.11 -13.64 4.10
C GLY A 280 -5.95 -12.38 4.95
N GLY A 281 -6.39 -11.25 4.40
CA GLY A 281 -6.08 -9.94 4.94
C GLY A 281 -6.38 -8.77 4.01
N VAL A 282 -5.86 -7.59 4.36
CA VAL A 282 -6.12 -6.32 3.68
C VAL A 282 -4.80 -5.62 3.36
N PHE A 283 -4.66 -5.18 2.12
CA PHE A 283 -3.64 -4.24 1.67
C PHE A 283 -4.29 -2.86 1.54
N ALA A 284 -3.88 -1.90 2.35
CA ALA A 284 -4.41 -0.55 2.35
C ALA A 284 -3.34 0.46 1.91
N MET A 285 -3.65 1.30 0.91
CA MET A 285 -2.80 2.41 0.50
C MET A 285 -3.51 3.75 0.77
N GLU A 286 -2.92 4.61 1.61
CA GLU A 286 -3.29 6.01 1.73
C GLU A 286 -2.35 6.84 0.85
N TRP A 287 -2.87 7.41 -0.23
CA TRP A 287 -2.15 8.30 -1.11
C TRP A 287 -2.67 9.73 -0.96
N ASP A 288 -1.90 10.54 -0.24
CA ASP A 288 -2.08 11.97 -0.20
C ASP A 288 -1.20 12.61 -1.27
N ARG A 289 -1.83 13.09 -2.34
CA ARG A 289 -1.17 13.59 -3.55
C ARG A 289 0.00 14.52 -3.28
N PHE A 290 -0.09 15.36 -2.26
CA PHE A 290 0.93 16.39 -2.01
C PHE A 290 1.92 16.03 -0.91
N ASN A 291 1.56 15.07 -0.06
CA ASN A 291 2.29 14.85 1.19
C ASN A 291 2.99 13.49 1.24
N PHE A 292 2.34 12.40 0.85
CA PHE A 292 2.90 11.06 1.04
C PHE A 292 2.13 9.93 0.34
N ILE A 293 2.78 8.76 0.31
CA ILE A 293 2.14 7.46 0.17
C ILE A 293 2.41 6.63 1.45
N ARG A 294 1.38 5.98 2.00
CA ARG A 294 1.49 5.03 3.13
C ARG A 294 0.79 3.74 2.79
N ILE A 295 1.40 2.62 3.17
CA ILE A 295 0.85 1.29 2.87
C ILE A 295 0.87 0.40 4.12
N TRP A 296 -0.26 -0.26 4.39
CA TRP A 296 -0.46 -1.25 5.46
C TRP A 296 -0.87 -2.60 4.87
N ASN A 297 -0.36 -3.67 5.47
CA ASN A 297 -0.65 -5.07 5.19
C ASN A 297 -1.19 -5.69 6.48
N PHE A 298 -2.51 -5.72 6.61
CA PHE A 298 -3.18 -6.35 7.75
C PHE A 298 -3.44 -7.81 7.44
N VAL A 299 -2.94 -8.71 8.26
CA VAL A 299 -3.21 -10.15 8.16
C VAL A 299 -4.15 -10.56 9.28
N GLN A 300 -5.10 -11.45 9.01
CA GLN A 300 -6.02 -11.97 10.03
C GLN A 300 -5.26 -12.48 11.28
N PRO A 301 -5.75 -12.22 12.51
CA PRO A 301 -6.99 -11.49 12.87
C PRO A 301 -6.81 -9.96 13.03
N ASN A 302 -5.68 -9.39 12.61
CA ASN A 302 -5.27 -8.02 12.96
C ASN A 302 -5.80 -6.94 11.98
N ILE A 303 -7.00 -7.13 11.43
CA ILE A 303 -7.63 -6.14 10.55
C ILE A 303 -8.32 -5.07 11.42
N PRO A 304 -8.05 -3.76 11.20
CA PRO A 304 -8.73 -2.69 11.91
C PRO A 304 -10.25 -2.81 11.86
N SER A 305 -10.93 -2.54 12.97
CA SER A 305 -12.37 -2.79 13.13
C SER A 305 -13.25 -1.99 12.16
N ASP A 306 -12.83 -0.79 11.75
CA ASP A 306 -13.52 0.04 10.77
C ASP A 306 -13.43 -0.57 9.36
N ILE A 307 -12.29 -1.17 9.00
CA ILE A 307 -12.15 -1.93 7.76
C ILE A 307 -12.97 -3.23 7.84
N ALA A 308 -12.83 -3.99 8.93
CA ALA A 308 -13.46 -5.30 9.09
C ALA A 308 -15.00 -5.23 9.09
N SER A 309 -15.56 -4.13 9.61
CA SER A 309 -17.00 -3.86 9.58
C SER A 309 -17.51 -3.26 8.26
N GLY A 310 -16.63 -2.98 7.30
CA GLY A 310 -17.01 -2.35 6.03
C GLY A 310 -17.46 -0.90 6.21
N SER A 311 -16.85 -0.16 7.14
CA SER A 311 -17.19 1.24 7.42
C SER A 311 -17.15 2.06 6.12
N PRO A 312 -18.16 2.90 5.85
CA PRO A 312 -18.13 3.81 4.71
C PRO A 312 -17.12 4.95 4.91
N ASN A 313 -16.61 5.14 6.13
CA ASN A 313 -15.67 6.20 6.48
C ASN A 313 -14.50 5.65 7.32
N PRO A 314 -13.60 4.86 6.73
CA PRO A 314 -12.40 4.38 7.40
C PRO A 314 -11.50 5.52 7.87
N ASN A 315 -10.77 5.30 8.97
CA ASN A 315 -9.86 6.27 9.56
C ASN A 315 -8.44 5.70 9.74
N PRO A 316 -7.54 5.95 8.76
CA PRO A 316 -6.14 5.50 8.81
C PRO A 316 -5.36 5.95 10.05
N SER A 317 -5.75 7.06 10.70
CA SER A 317 -5.10 7.53 11.92
C SER A 317 -5.31 6.62 13.14
N THR A 318 -6.14 5.57 13.02
CA THR A 318 -6.40 4.61 14.09
C THR A 318 -5.76 3.24 13.86
N TRP A 319 -5.09 3.05 12.72
CA TRP A 319 -4.64 1.72 12.27
C TRP A 319 -3.25 1.29 12.76
N GLY A 320 -2.56 2.16 13.51
CA GLY A 320 -1.17 1.94 13.90
C GLY A 320 -0.18 2.34 12.80
N LEU A 321 1.07 1.88 12.96
CA LEU A 321 2.15 2.19 12.02
C LEU A 321 1.92 1.50 10.66
N PRO A 322 2.11 2.21 9.53
CA PRO A 322 2.16 1.57 8.21
C PRO A 322 3.38 0.67 8.08
N ASN A 323 3.32 -0.29 7.16
CA ASN A 323 4.50 -1.07 6.78
C ASN A 323 5.47 -0.23 5.94
N ALA A 324 4.96 0.67 5.11
CA ALA A 324 5.75 1.58 4.30
C ALA A 324 5.24 3.02 4.37
N TYR A 325 6.16 3.98 4.38
CA TYR A 325 5.88 5.41 4.37
C TYR A 325 6.88 6.11 3.45
N PHE A 326 6.33 6.77 2.43
CA PHE A 326 7.07 7.48 1.40
C PHE A 326 6.66 8.96 1.44
N PRO A 327 7.34 9.81 2.23
CA PRO A 327 7.04 11.22 2.30
C PRO A 327 7.50 11.95 1.04
N PHE A 328 6.68 12.88 0.55
CA PHE A 328 7.09 13.84 -0.47
C PHE A 328 7.75 15.07 0.17
N GLY A 329 8.67 15.68 -0.55
CA GLY A 329 9.42 16.83 -0.09
C GLY A 329 10.55 17.22 -1.06
N GLN A 330 11.57 17.90 -0.54
CA GLN A 330 12.66 18.42 -1.36
C GLN A 330 13.44 17.33 -2.13
N ASN A 331 13.58 16.14 -1.53
CA ASN A 331 14.35 15.04 -2.12
C ASN A 331 13.50 14.10 -2.99
N CYS A 332 12.17 14.21 -2.95
CA CYS A 332 11.28 13.51 -3.84
C CYS A 332 9.97 14.28 -3.98
N SER A 333 9.74 14.86 -5.15
CA SER A 333 8.54 15.64 -5.44
C SER A 333 7.31 14.75 -5.64
N ALA A 334 6.16 15.18 -5.13
CA ALA A 334 4.86 14.58 -5.43
C ALA A 334 4.57 14.45 -6.95
N THR A 335 5.17 15.30 -7.78
CA THR A 335 4.96 15.33 -9.23
C THR A 335 5.46 14.10 -9.97
N HIS A 336 6.21 13.21 -9.30
CA HIS A 336 6.59 11.91 -9.86
C HIS A 336 5.39 10.97 -10.01
N PHE A 337 4.29 11.18 -9.26
CA PHE A 337 3.10 10.34 -9.30
C PHE A 337 1.93 11.13 -9.88
N ASN A 338 1.46 10.74 -11.06
CA ASN A 338 0.36 11.39 -11.77
C ASN A 338 -0.85 10.44 -11.89
N ASN A 339 -1.78 10.65 -12.82
CA ASN A 339 -3.02 9.87 -12.94
C ASN A 339 -2.75 8.36 -13.12
N GLN A 340 -2.79 7.60 -12.03
CA GLN A 340 -2.46 6.18 -11.99
C GLN A 340 -3.65 5.32 -12.42
N THR A 341 -3.35 4.23 -13.11
CA THR A 341 -4.26 3.11 -13.35
C THR A 341 -3.93 1.98 -12.38
N LEU A 342 -4.93 1.42 -11.70
CA LEU A 342 -4.74 0.25 -10.84
C LEU A 342 -4.58 -1.00 -11.69
N VAL A 343 -3.71 -1.93 -11.28
CA VAL A 343 -3.42 -3.16 -12.00
C VAL A 343 -3.46 -4.34 -11.05
N ILE A 344 -4.11 -5.42 -11.47
CA ILE A 344 -4.02 -6.74 -10.81
C ILE A 344 -3.54 -7.73 -11.86
N ASN A 345 -2.45 -8.44 -11.57
CA ASN A 345 -1.97 -9.53 -12.41
C ASN A 345 -1.24 -10.62 -11.63
N THR A 346 -1.03 -11.73 -12.31
CA THR A 346 -0.02 -12.73 -11.95
C THR A 346 0.84 -12.97 -13.18
N ASP A 347 2.06 -12.47 -13.16
CA ASP A 347 3.08 -12.82 -14.13
C ASP A 347 3.74 -14.16 -13.75
N LEU A 348 4.47 -14.74 -14.70
CA LEU A 348 5.21 -15.97 -14.53
C LEU A 348 6.61 -15.79 -15.11
N CYS A 349 7.65 -16.10 -14.34
CA CYS A 349 9.02 -15.81 -14.76
C CYS A 349 9.23 -14.31 -15.01
N GLY A 350 9.81 -13.92 -16.14
CA GLY A 350 10.19 -12.53 -16.37
C GLY A 350 11.50 -12.16 -15.66
N SER A 351 11.87 -10.90 -15.78
CA SER A 351 13.20 -10.40 -15.39
C SER A 351 13.52 -10.66 -13.91
N TRP A 352 12.60 -10.34 -13.01
CA TRP A 352 12.85 -10.46 -11.57
C TRP A 352 12.88 -11.93 -11.13
N VAL A 353 11.80 -12.67 -11.39
CA VAL A 353 11.67 -14.09 -11.07
C VAL A 353 12.80 -14.89 -11.70
N GLY A 354 13.00 -14.75 -13.02
CA GLY A 354 14.02 -15.46 -13.77
C GLY A 354 15.44 -15.24 -13.24
N SER A 355 15.76 -14.05 -12.70
CA SER A 355 17.05 -13.78 -12.06
C SER A 355 17.28 -14.52 -10.75
N LYS A 356 16.20 -14.97 -10.09
CA LYS A 356 16.21 -15.69 -8.81
C LYS A 356 15.86 -17.17 -8.95
N PHE A 357 15.36 -17.60 -10.11
CA PHE A 357 14.96 -18.98 -10.34
C PHE A 357 16.19 -19.90 -10.36
N PRO A 358 16.16 -21.07 -9.71
CA PRO A 358 17.25 -22.05 -9.82
C PRO A 358 17.50 -22.48 -11.27
N GLY A 359 18.66 -22.11 -11.83
CA GLY A 359 19.00 -22.35 -13.24
C GLY A 359 18.54 -21.23 -14.20
N GLY A 360 18.07 -20.11 -13.67
CA GLY A 360 17.78 -18.90 -14.44
C GLY A 360 16.45 -18.92 -15.18
N ALA A 361 16.25 -17.88 -16.02
CA ALA A 361 14.98 -17.63 -16.71
C ALA A 361 14.53 -18.79 -17.62
N SER A 362 15.44 -19.44 -18.34
CA SER A 362 15.10 -20.57 -19.22
C SER A 362 14.52 -21.77 -18.45
N ASN A 363 15.12 -22.07 -17.29
CA ASN A 363 14.61 -23.12 -16.40
C ASN A 363 13.26 -22.73 -15.80
N CYS A 364 13.07 -21.45 -15.47
CA CYS A 364 11.77 -20.95 -15.03
C CYS A 364 10.71 -21.21 -16.11
N SER A 365 10.94 -20.76 -17.35
CA SER A 365 10.00 -20.95 -18.47
C SER A 365 9.67 -22.44 -18.68
N THR A 366 10.70 -23.30 -18.67
CA THR A 366 10.50 -24.75 -18.79
C THR A 366 9.64 -25.30 -17.66
N PHE A 367 9.90 -24.87 -16.43
CA PHE A 367 9.15 -25.31 -15.25
C PHE A 367 7.70 -24.85 -15.32
N VAL A 368 7.44 -23.56 -15.53
CA VAL A 368 6.08 -23.01 -15.55
C VAL A 368 5.26 -23.64 -16.67
N ARG A 369 5.85 -23.93 -17.84
CA ARG A 369 5.14 -24.56 -18.95
C ARG A 369 4.79 -26.04 -18.72
N SER A 370 5.68 -26.78 -18.04
CA SER A 370 5.58 -28.24 -17.95
C SER A 370 4.88 -28.76 -16.69
N ASN A 371 4.63 -27.89 -15.69
CA ASN A 371 4.17 -28.30 -14.37
C ASN A 371 2.85 -27.61 -13.94
N PRO A 372 1.74 -27.76 -14.70
CA PRO A 372 0.46 -27.08 -14.42
C PRO A 372 -0.05 -27.29 -12.99
N GLN A 373 0.13 -28.51 -12.44
CA GLN A 373 -0.35 -28.90 -11.12
C GLN A 373 0.19 -28.04 -9.97
N TYR A 374 1.32 -27.34 -10.17
CA TYR A 374 1.91 -26.45 -9.17
C TYR A 374 1.20 -25.09 -9.06
N TYR A 375 0.28 -24.77 -9.97
CA TYR A 375 -0.43 -23.49 -10.02
C TYR A 375 -1.84 -23.55 -9.42
N SER A 376 -2.17 -24.60 -8.67
CA SER A 376 -3.44 -24.73 -7.95
C SER A 376 -3.67 -23.63 -6.91
N ASN A 377 -2.59 -23.11 -6.30
CA ASN A 377 -2.63 -21.97 -5.38
C ASN A 377 -2.25 -20.64 -6.04
N ALA A 378 -2.13 -20.58 -7.37
CA ALA A 378 -1.81 -19.36 -8.09
C ALA A 378 -3.09 -18.58 -8.47
N TYR A 379 -3.81 -18.09 -7.46
CA TYR A 379 -5.02 -17.29 -7.66
C TYR A 379 -5.26 -16.25 -6.56
N TYR A 380 -5.86 -15.13 -6.96
CA TYR A 380 -6.49 -14.20 -6.04
C TYR A 380 -7.91 -14.66 -5.75
N LEU A 381 -8.31 -14.58 -4.48
CA LEU A 381 -9.69 -14.59 -4.05
C LEU A 381 -9.99 -13.26 -3.36
N ILE A 382 -10.66 -12.38 -4.08
CA ILE A 382 -10.87 -10.99 -3.71
C ILE A 382 -12.24 -10.85 -3.05
N ASN A 383 -12.27 -10.36 -1.82
CA ASN A 383 -13.51 -9.99 -1.14
C ASN A 383 -14.04 -8.65 -1.68
N SER A 384 -13.14 -7.66 -1.81
CA SER A 384 -13.46 -6.34 -2.35
C SER A 384 -12.21 -5.54 -2.67
N LEU A 385 -12.29 -4.63 -3.64
CA LEU A 385 -11.39 -3.48 -3.76
C LEU A 385 -12.23 -2.20 -3.59
N ASN A 386 -12.00 -1.45 -2.51
CA ASN A 386 -12.74 -0.23 -2.23
C ASN A 386 -11.83 0.99 -2.34
N VAL A 387 -12.33 2.06 -2.95
CA VAL A 387 -11.66 3.34 -3.04
C VAL A 387 -12.48 4.39 -2.32
N TYR A 388 -11.82 5.11 -1.42
CA TYR A 388 -12.39 6.18 -0.62
C TYR A 388 -11.66 7.49 -0.92
N CYS A 389 -12.41 8.58 -0.90
CA CYS A 389 -11.90 9.92 -1.19
C CYS A 389 -12.05 10.82 0.03
N LYS A 390 -11.17 11.81 0.17
CA LYS A 390 -11.42 12.91 1.10
C LYS A 390 -12.58 13.76 0.55
N PRO A 391 -13.43 14.34 1.41
CA PRO A 391 -14.45 15.28 0.97
C PRO A 391 -13.85 16.39 0.12
N ASN A 392 -14.47 16.66 -1.03
CA ASN A 392 -14.06 17.70 -1.98
C ASN A 392 -12.66 17.53 -2.58
N ASP A 393 -12.10 16.31 -2.60
CA ASP A 393 -10.84 16.05 -3.32
C ASP A 393 -11.11 15.86 -4.83
N PRO A 394 -10.78 16.85 -5.69
CA PRO A 394 -11.06 16.74 -7.12
C PRO A 394 -10.08 15.79 -7.84
N TYR A 395 -9.08 15.26 -7.13
CA TYR A 395 -8.02 14.44 -7.71
C TYR A 395 -8.19 12.95 -7.46
N CYS A 396 -9.16 12.58 -6.61
CA CYS A 396 -9.32 11.19 -6.19
C CYS A 396 -9.68 10.29 -7.38
N VAL A 397 -10.72 10.63 -8.15
CA VAL A 397 -11.13 9.88 -9.36
C VAL A 397 -11.26 10.86 -10.52
N LEU A 398 -10.59 10.56 -11.63
CA LEU A 398 -10.50 11.42 -12.80
C LEU A 398 -11.13 10.79 -14.05
#